data_AF-A0A1W9G9B4-F1
#
_entry.id   AF-A0A1W9G9B4-F1
#
_cell.length_a   1.000
_cell.length_b   1.000
_cell.length_c   1.000
_cell.angle_alpha   90.00
_cell.angle_beta   90.00
_cell.angle_gamma   90.00
#
_symmetry.space_group_name_H-M   'P 1'
#
loop_
_entity.id
_entity.type
_entity.pdbx_description
1 polymer ?
#
loop_
_entity_poly.entity_id
_entity_poly.type
_entity_poly.pdbx_seq_one_letter_code
_entity_poly.pdbx_strand_id
1 'polypeptide(L)' 'MKRLPTISAGLILGSPALALAADHSASYRGIGLIYFVFIGGILIYGVKDAFGKKAMYVAAPIILGWCYWMLPPN' A
#
# COMPACT_ATOMS: atom_id res chain seq x y z
N MET A 1 -20.51 -10.76 14.52
CA MET A 1 -19.21 -10.49 13.86
C MET A 1 -19.18 -9.17 13.05
N LYS A 2 -19.98 -8.14 13.40
CA LYS A 2 -20.01 -6.86 12.66
C LYS A 2 -19.21 -5.74 13.33
N ARG A 3 -18.60 -6.01 14.49
CA ARG A 3 -17.95 -4.96 15.30
C ARG A 3 -16.56 -4.59 14.80
N LEU A 4 -15.84 -5.52 14.15
CA LEU A 4 -14.53 -5.26 13.57
C LEU A 4 -14.57 -4.11 12.53
N PRO A 5 -15.42 -4.16 11.48
CA PRO A 5 -15.46 -3.08 10.49
C PRO A 5 -15.96 -1.75 11.06
N THR A 6 -16.84 -1.77 12.07
CA THR A 6 -17.28 -0.56 12.76
C THR A 6 -16.17 0.08 13.59
N ILE A 7 -15.35 -0.73 14.27
CA ILE A 7 -14.18 -0.26 15.02
C ILE A 7 -13.12 0.27 14.04
N SER A 8 -12.89 -0.42 12.92
CA SER A 8 -11.98 0.05 11.86
C SER A 8 -12.42 1.40 11.29
N ALA A 9 -13.71 1.56 10.98
CA ALA A 9 -14.24 2.82 10.46
C ALA A 9 -14.14 3.95 11.49
N GLY A 10 -14.42 3.67 12.78
CA GLY A 10 -14.26 4.65 13.85
C GLY A 10 -12.81 5.07 14.09
N LEU A 11 -11.85 4.16 13.89
CA LEU A 11 -10.41 4.46 14.05
C LEU A 11 -9.85 5.26 12.87
N ILE A 12 -10.34 4.99 11.65
CA ILE A 12 -9.99 5.73 10.43
C ILE A 12 -10.61 7.14 10.46
N LEU A 13 -11.89 7.25 10.82
CA LEU A 13 -12.62 8.53 10.81
C LEU A 13 -12.42 9.36 12.08
N GLY A 14 -12.10 8.71 13.20
CA GLY A 14 -12.00 9.31 14.52
C GLY A 14 -10.57 9.62 14.98
N SER A 15 -9.57 9.55 14.10
CA SER A 15 -8.19 9.95 14.41
C SER A 15 -7.83 11.29 13.76
N PRO A 16 -8.15 12.43 14.41
CA PRO A 16 -7.65 13.74 14.02
C PRO A 16 -6.12 13.81 14.03
N ALA A 17 -5.42 12.86 14.68
CA ALA A 17 -3.97 12.76 14.62
C ALA A 17 -3.44 12.48 13.20
N LEU A 18 -4.22 11.85 12.33
CA LEU A 18 -3.89 11.73 10.89
C LEU A 18 -4.07 13.07 10.14
N ALA A 19 -5.00 13.92 10.59
CA ALA A 19 -5.24 15.24 10.01
C ALA A 19 -4.26 16.31 10.55
N LEU A 20 -3.80 16.18 11.81
CA LEU A 20 -2.81 17.06 12.44
C LEU A 20 -1.35 16.69 12.16
N ALA A 21 -1.07 15.55 11.52
CA ALA A 21 0.29 15.21 11.07
C ALA A 21 0.73 16.00 9.82
N ALA A 22 -0.14 16.85 9.26
CA ALA A 22 0.12 17.66 8.07
C ALA A 22 1.22 18.73 8.26
N ASP A 23 1.55 19.11 9.50
CA ASP A 23 2.59 20.10 9.82
C ASP A 23 3.98 19.51 10.08
N HIS A 24 4.14 18.19 10.02
CA HIS A 24 5.47 17.56 10.01
C HIS A 24 5.79 17.21 8.56
N SER A 25 6.94 17.68 8.07
CA SER A 25 7.54 17.34 6.78
C SER A 25 7.30 15.88 6.39
N ALA A 26 6.19 15.60 5.69
CA ALA A 26 5.88 14.26 5.25
C ALA A 26 6.92 13.91 4.19
N SER A 27 7.90 13.08 4.55
CA SER A 27 8.92 12.64 3.59
C SER A 27 8.17 12.09 2.38
N TYR A 28 8.51 12.58 1.19
CA TYR A 28 7.86 12.23 -0.08
C TYR A 28 7.78 10.70 -0.26
N ARG A 29 8.73 9.98 0.38
CA ARG A 29 8.79 8.53 0.46
C ARG A 29 7.59 7.89 1.17
N GLY A 30 7.09 8.46 2.27
CA GLY A 30 5.96 7.90 3.03
C GLY A 30 4.67 7.92 2.22
N ILE A 31 4.39 9.03 1.55
CA ILE A 31 3.27 9.16 0.61
C ILE A 31 3.47 8.22 -0.59
N GLY A 32 4.69 8.17 -1.14
CA GLY A 32 5.06 7.24 -2.21
C GLY A 32 4.80 5.78 -1.86
N LEU A 33 5.05 5.37 -0.61
CA LEU A 33 4.83 4.00 -0.14
C LEU A 33 3.36 3.59 -0.20
N ILE A 34 2.45 4.50 0.13
CA ILE A 34 1.01 4.23 0.03
C ILE A 34 0.64 3.95 -1.44
N TYR A 35 1.06 4.81 -2.37
CA TYR A 35 0.78 4.61 -3.80
C TYR A 35 1.38 3.31 -4.35
N PHE A 36 2.66 3.06 -4.06
CA PHE A 36 3.35 1.88 -4.57
C PHE A 36 2.86 0.57 -3.96
N VAL A 37 2.30 0.58 -2.75
CA VAL A 37 1.62 -0.59 -2.19
C VAL A 37 0.37 -0.95 -3.02
N PHE A 38 -0.47 0.03 -3.36
CA PHE A 38 -1.64 -0.22 -4.20
C PHE A 38 -1.26 -0.65 -5.62
N ILE A 39 -0.27 0.04 -6.22
CA ILE A 39 0.25 -0.31 -7.55
C ILE A 39 0.80 -1.74 -7.55
N GLY A 40 1.65 -2.08 -6.57
CA GLY A 40 2.21 -3.42 -6.43
C GLY A 40 1.12 -4.49 -6.28
N GLY A 41 0.10 -4.22 -5.48
CA GLY A 41 -1.05 -5.11 -5.32
C GLY A 41 -1.81 -5.37 -6.63
N ILE A 42 -2.10 -4.31 -7.41
CA ILE A 42 -2.78 -4.41 -8.70
C ILE A 42 -1.92 -5.21 -9.70
N LEU A 43 -0.61 -4.95 -9.75
CA LEU A 43 0.31 -5.67 -10.63
C LEU A 43 0.39 -7.16 -10.27
N ILE A 44 0.53 -7.51 -8.99
CA ILE A 44 0.57 -8.90 -8.53
C ILE A 44 -0.73 -9.62 -8.88
N TYR A 45 -1.87 -8.96 -8.66
CA TYR A 45 -3.17 -9.49 -9.05
C TYR A 45 -3.27 -9.68 -10.57
N GLY A 46 -2.81 -8.70 -11.36
CA GLY A 46 -2.77 -8.78 -12.82
C GLY A 46 -1.92 -9.94 -13.33
N VAL A 47 -0.77 -10.24 -12.70
CA VAL A 47 0.03 -11.42 -13.06
C VAL A 47 -0.73 -12.71 -12.77
N LYS A 48 -1.43 -12.79 -11.64
CA LYS A 48 -2.26 -13.95 -11.33
C LYS A 48 -3.37 -14.14 -12.36
N ASP A 49 -4.00 -13.06 -12.80
CA ASP A 49 -5.10 -13.10 -13.78
C ASP A 49 -4.62 -13.51 -15.18
N ALA A 50 -3.50 -12.94 -15.64
CA ALA A 50 -2.96 -13.20 -16.96
C ALA A 50 -2.19 -14.53 -17.08
N PHE A 51 -1.45 -14.93 -16.04
CA PHE A 51 -0.47 -16.04 -16.11
C PHE A 51 -0.69 -17.12 -15.04
N GLY A 52 -1.65 -16.93 -14.13
CA GLY A 52 -1.98 -17.88 -13.07
C GLY A 52 -1.12 -17.77 -11.81
N LYS A 53 -1.48 -18.57 -10.79
CA LYS A 53 -0.86 -18.52 -9.45
C LYS A 53 0.64 -18.77 -9.43
N LYS A 54 1.16 -19.69 -10.27
CA LYS A 54 2.59 -20.05 -10.25
C LYS A 54 3.46 -18.88 -10.70
N ALA A 55 3.06 -18.20 -11.79
CA ALA A 55 3.76 -17.02 -12.29
C ALA A 55 3.73 -15.87 -11.28
N MET A 56 2.59 -15.65 -10.61
CA MET A 56 2.44 -14.65 -9.56
C MET A 56 3.48 -14.80 -8.44
N TYR A 57 3.77 -16.03 -7.98
CA TYR A 57 4.76 -16.24 -6.91
C TYR A 57 6.18 -15.84 -7.31
N VAL A 58 6.54 -15.98 -8.58
CA VAL A 58 7.85 -15.57 -9.10
C VAL A 58 7.88 -14.05 -9.35
N ALA A 59 6.81 -13.50 -9.89
CA ALA A 59 6.74 -12.07 -10.22
C ALA A 59 6.56 -11.16 -9.00
N ALA A 60 5.86 -11.62 -7.96
CA ALA A 60 5.58 -10.83 -6.76
C ALA A 60 6.82 -10.22 -6.09
N PRO A 61 7.91 -10.96 -5.79
CA PRO A 61 9.12 -10.35 -5.22
C PRO A 61 9.78 -9.35 -6.16
N ILE A 62 9.74 -9.57 -7.48
CA ILE A 62 10.29 -8.65 -8.49
C ILE A 62 9.49 -7.34 -8.49
N ILE A 63 8.16 -7.44 -8.49
CA ILE A 63 7.25 -6.28 -8.44
C ILE A 63 7.45 -5.50 -7.15
N LEU A 64 7.55 -6.17 -6.00
CA LEU A 64 7.79 -5.50 -4.72
C LEU A 64 9.15 -4.82 -4.67
N GLY A 65 10.21 -5.47 -5.17
CA GLY A 65 11.54 -4.86 -5.29
C GLY A 65 11.54 -3.63 -6.20
N TRP A 66 10.86 -3.72 -7.34
CA TRP A 66 10.67 -2.60 -8.26
C TRP A 66 9.93 -1.43 -7.61
N CYS A 67 8.79 -1.70 -6.96
CA CYS A 67 8.02 -0.71 -6.23
C CYS A 67 8.85 -0.05 -5.12
N TYR A 68 9.70 -0.80 -4.42
CA TYR A 68 10.60 -0.25 -3.40
C TYR A 68 11.69 0.64 -4.01
N TRP A 69 12.23 0.28 -5.17
CA TRP A 69 13.27 1.06 -5.84
C TRP A 69 12.73 2.37 -6.42
N MET A 70 11.48 2.39 -6.86
CA MET A 70 10.82 3.62 -7.32
C MET A 70 10.43 4.58 -6.18
N LEU A 71 10.60 4.17 -4.91
CA LEU A 71 10.29 5.05 -3.79
C LEU A 71 11.25 6.26 -3.78
N PRO A 72 10.73 7.47 -3.54
CA PRO A 72 11.55 8.67 -3.39
C PRO A 72 12.66 8.47 -2.34
N PRO A 73 13.84 9.08 -2.54
CA PRO A 73 14.86 9.13 -1.50
C PRO A 73 14.31 9.83 -0.24
N ASN A 74 14.84 9.46 0.93
CA ASN A 74 14.46 10.01 2.22
C ASN A 74 14.90 11.47 2.37
#